data_AF-A0AAN8KHZ5-F1
#
_entry.id   AF-A0AAN8KHZ5-F1
#
_cell.length_a   1.000
_cell.length_b   1.000
_cell.length_c   1.000
_cell.angle_alpha   90.00
_cell.angle_beta   90.00
_cell.angle_gamma   90.00
#
_symmetry.space_group_name_H-M   'P 1'
#
loop_
_entity.id
_entity.type
_entity.pdbx_description
1 polymer ?
#
loop_
_entity_poly.entity_id
_entity_poly.type
_entity_poly.pdbx_seq_one_letter_code
_entity_poly.pdbx_strand_id
1 'polypeptide(L)'
;MVRLHIQRQDTVMRESFSGDQRLALTLRFLATGESLHSLSFAYRVGRCTASGIVKDTCTAIYNCMKGTYLKMPDTPEKWKNIDKDFNEKWNYPFCVGALDGKHVRIKNPKCAGPLYFNYKKFYSIVLLALVDANYRF
;
A
#
# COMPACT_ATOMS: atom_id res chain seq x y z
N MET A 1 -0.14 10.46 14.79
CA MET A 1 -1.29 9.58 14.45
C MET A 1 -0.86 8.12 14.31
N VAL A 2 0.06 7.77 13.40
CA VAL A 2 0.49 6.36 13.19
C VAL A 2 1.32 5.82 14.36
N ARG A 3 2.17 6.65 14.99
CA ARG A 3 3.08 6.23 16.07
C ARG A 3 2.41 5.41 17.19
N LEU A 4 1.22 5.84 17.64
CA LEU A 4 0.46 5.15 18.70
C LEU A 4 0.08 3.71 18.32
N HIS A 5 -0.09 3.43 17.04
CA HIS A 5 -0.50 2.13 16.53
C HIS A 5 0.67 1.18 16.27
N ILE A 6 1.90 1.70 16.22
CA ILE A 6 3.11 0.92 15.91
C ILE A 6 4.10 0.84 17.07
N GLN A 7 3.93 1.67 18.10
CA GLN A 7 4.74 1.62 19.31
C GLN A 7 4.54 0.28 20.03
N ARG A 8 5.64 -0.36 20.42
CA ARG A 8 5.61 -1.54 21.29
C ARG A 8 6.10 -1.16 22.68
N GLN A 9 5.82 -2.04 23.64
CA GLN A 9 6.27 -1.90 25.02
C GLN A 9 7.57 -2.66 25.20
N ASP A 10 8.44 -2.10 26.04
CA ASP A 10 9.67 -2.75 26.45
C ASP A 10 9.36 -3.91 27.38
N THR A 11 10.23 -4.92 27.36
CA THR A 11 10.14 -6.04 28.30
C THR A 11 11.37 -6.05 29.19
N VAL A 12 11.29 -6.77 30.31
CA VAL A 12 12.44 -6.95 31.22
C VAL A 12 13.67 -7.53 30.50
N MET A 13 13.46 -8.27 29.41
CA MET A 13 14.53 -8.92 28.66
C MET A 13 15.12 -8.06 27.54
N ARG A 14 14.37 -7.11 26.99
CA ARG A 14 14.84 -6.26 25.88
C ARG A 14 13.99 -5.00 25.71
N GLU A 15 14.67 -3.94 25.27
CA GLU A 15 14.01 -2.77 24.72
C GLU A 15 13.33 -3.09 23.38
N SER A 16 12.18 -2.46 23.18
CA SER A 16 11.41 -2.59 21.96
C SER A 16 11.87 -1.58 20.91
N PHE A 17 11.72 -1.94 19.64
CA PHE A 17 11.98 -1.00 18.56
C PHE A 17 10.95 0.14 18.63
N SER A 18 11.44 1.37 18.79
CA SER A 18 10.58 2.54 18.92
C SER A 18 9.68 2.72 17.70
N GLY A 19 8.52 3.37 17.88
CA GLY A 19 7.60 3.65 16.77
C GLY A 19 8.27 4.42 15.63
N ASP A 20 9.18 5.34 15.95
CA ASP A 20 9.88 6.16 14.95
C ASP A 20 10.88 5.30 14.14
N GLN A 21 11.61 4.40 14.78
CA GLN A 21 12.51 3.47 14.07
C GLN A 21 11.72 2.47 13.21
N ARG A 22 10.57 1.98 13.70
CA ARG A 22 9.67 1.10 12.93
C ARG A 22 9.13 1.80 11.69
N LEU A 23 8.75 3.07 11.82
CA LEU A 23 8.32 3.91 10.71
C LEU A 23 9.45 4.13 9.71
N ALA A 24 10.63 4.54 10.18
CA ALA A 24 11.79 4.79 9.33
C ALA A 24 12.21 3.54 8.52
N LEU A 25 12.26 2.38 9.17
CA LEU A 25 12.54 1.09 8.51
C LEU A 25 11.52 0.81 7.40
N THR A 26 10.23 1.01 7.70
CA THR A 26 9.15 0.77 6.74
C THR A 26 9.20 1.74 5.56
N LEU A 27 9.38 3.03 5.82
CA LEU A 27 9.47 4.04 4.77
C LEU A 27 10.68 3.79 3.87
N ARG A 28 11.82 3.40 4.44
CA ARG A 28 13.00 3.03 3.66
C ARG A 28 12.74 1.82 2.77
N PHE A 29 12.08 0.78 3.30
CA PHE A 29 11.66 -0.37 2.49
C PHE A 29 10.79 0.03 1.30
N LEU A 30 9.77 0.87 1.55
CA LEU A 30 8.83 1.31 0.51
C LEU A 30 9.47 2.24 -0.53
N ALA A 31 10.35 3.15 -0.12
CA ALA A 31 10.95 4.14 -1.02
C ALA A 31 12.04 3.54 -1.91
N THR A 32 12.80 2.56 -1.41
CA THR A 32 13.99 2.02 -2.10
C THR A 32 13.76 0.66 -2.75
N GLY A 33 12.79 -0.13 -2.26
CA GLY A 33 12.64 -1.52 -2.65
C GLY A 33 13.76 -2.44 -2.16
N GLU A 34 14.57 -2.00 -1.17
CA GLU A 34 15.64 -2.82 -0.59
C GLU A 34 15.13 -4.16 -0.05
N SER A 35 15.96 -5.20 -0.12
CA SER A 35 15.61 -6.49 0.46
C SER A 35 15.54 -6.41 1.98
N LEU A 36 14.62 -7.19 2.59
CA LEU A 36 14.54 -7.34 4.05
C LEU A 36 15.84 -7.88 4.67
N HIS A 37 16.69 -8.53 3.87
CA HIS A 37 18.00 -8.98 4.32
C HIS A 37 18.96 -7.79 4.50
N SER A 38 19.05 -6.90 3.50
CA SER A 38 19.82 -5.64 3.62
C SER A 38 19.35 -4.82 4.82
N LEU A 39 18.04 -4.60 4.92
CA LEU A 39 17.43 -3.83 6.01
C LEU A 39 17.66 -4.47 7.39
N SER A 40 17.66 -5.81 7.47
CA SER A 40 17.95 -6.50 8.73
C SER A 40 19.35 -6.18 9.26
N PHE A 41 20.35 -6.06 8.38
CA PHE A 41 21.69 -5.64 8.77
C PHE A 41 21.75 -4.15 9.13
N ALA A 42 21.14 -3.29 8.31
CA ALA A 42 21.16 -1.85 8.51
C ALA A 42 20.52 -1.42 9.84
N TYR A 43 19.41 -2.06 10.23
CA TYR A 43 18.70 -1.77 11.48
C TYR A 43 19.03 -2.74 12.62
N ARG A 44 20.00 -3.65 12.41
CA ARG A 44 20.47 -4.66 13.39
C ARG A 44 19.32 -5.44 14.04
N VAL A 45 18.39 -5.90 13.22
CA VAL A 45 17.16 -6.57 13.67
C VAL A 45 16.96 -7.86 12.86
N GLY A 46 16.40 -8.91 13.46
CA GLY A 46 16.17 -10.16 12.75
C GLY A 46 15.27 -9.97 11.51
N ARG A 47 15.55 -10.70 10.42
CA ARG A 47 14.80 -10.59 9.15
C ARG A 47 13.29 -10.80 9.32
N CYS A 48 12.88 -11.77 10.15
CA CYS A 48 11.48 -12.01 10.46
C CYS A 48 10.84 -10.83 11.19
N THR A 49 11.57 -10.20 12.10
CA THR A 49 11.14 -9.01 12.83
C THR A 49 11.04 -7.79 11.91
N ALA A 50 12.01 -7.56 11.03
CA ALA A 50 11.93 -6.51 10.01
C ALA A 50 10.69 -6.68 9.11
N SER A 51 10.45 -7.91 8.64
CA SER A 51 9.25 -8.26 7.85
C SER A 51 7.95 -7.94 8.60
N GLY A 52 7.89 -8.35 9.87
CA GLY A 52 6.75 -8.06 10.74
C GLY A 52 6.54 -6.57 10.98
N ILE A 53 7.63 -5.81 11.20
CA ILE A 53 7.58 -4.35 11.36
C ILE A 53 7.00 -3.68 10.11
N VAL A 54 7.49 -4.04 8.91
CA VAL A 54 6.99 -3.50 7.64
C VAL A 54 5.49 -3.78 7.51
N LYS A 55 5.08 -5.03 7.73
CA LYS A 55 3.67 -5.44 7.63
C LYS A 55 2.78 -4.65 8.62
N ASP A 56 3.12 -4.67 9.90
CA ASP A 56 2.37 -3.99 10.97
C ASP A 56 2.25 -2.48 10.68
N THR A 57 3.36 -1.87 10.26
CA THR A 57 3.42 -0.43 10.02
C THR A 57 2.62 -0.03 8.78
N CYS A 58 2.69 -0.79 7.68
CA CYS A 58 1.84 -0.58 6.51
C CYS A 58 0.34 -0.69 6.86
N THR A 59 -0.05 -1.69 7.66
CA THR A 59 -1.43 -1.83 8.14
C THR A 59 -1.87 -0.64 9.00
N ALA A 60 -1.01 -0.17 9.90
CA ALA A 60 -1.29 1.00 10.73
C ALA A 60 -1.43 2.28 9.89
N ILE A 61 -0.54 2.50 8.92
CA ILE A 61 -0.61 3.63 7.97
C ILE A 61 -1.94 3.59 7.22
N TYR A 62 -2.28 2.44 6.62
CA TYR A 62 -3.54 2.27 5.90
C TYR A 62 -4.75 2.60 6.78
N ASN A 63 -4.82 2.02 7.99
CA ASN A 63 -5.97 2.24 8.87
C ASN A 63 -6.11 3.69 9.33
N CYS A 64 -5.01 4.38 9.62
CA CYS A 64 -5.04 5.80 10.02
C CYS A 64 -5.41 6.72 8.84
N MET A 65 -4.94 6.42 7.64
CA MET A 65 -4.97 7.35 6.50
C MET A 65 -6.13 7.10 5.53
N LYS A 66 -6.64 5.86 5.41
CA LYS A 66 -7.67 5.50 4.42
C LYS A 66 -8.89 6.44 4.45
N GLY A 67 -9.39 6.80 5.65
CA GLY A 67 -10.56 7.66 5.75
C GLY A 67 -10.33 9.11 5.33
N THR A 68 -9.06 9.56 5.33
CA THR A 68 -8.71 10.93 4.93
C THR A 68 -8.41 11.00 3.43
N TYR A 69 -7.68 10.02 2.90
CA TYR A 69 -7.14 10.06 1.54
C TYR A 69 -7.87 9.19 0.52
N LEU A 70 -8.49 8.07 0.93
CA LEU A 70 -9.25 7.19 0.03
C LEU A 70 -10.74 7.48 0.17
N LYS A 71 -11.16 8.64 -0.34
CA LYS A 71 -12.57 9.09 -0.27
C LYS A 71 -13.26 8.88 -1.60
N MET A 72 -14.35 8.14 -1.57
CA MET A 72 -15.27 8.09 -2.71
C MET A 72 -16.20 9.31 -2.68
N PRO A 73 -16.65 9.78 -3.85
CA PRO A 73 -17.69 10.79 -3.92
C PRO A 73 -18.96 10.29 -3.23
N ASP A 74 -19.44 11.05 -2.26
CA ASP A 74 -20.57 10.75 -1.39
C ASP A 74 -21.88 11.40 -1.83
N THR A 75 -21.80 12.32 -2.81
CA THR A 75 -22.88 13.22 -3.21
C THR A 75 -23.03 13.23 -4.72
N PRO A 76 -24.26 13.27 -5.26
CA PRO A 76 -24.50 13.36 -6.70
C PRO A 76 -23.77 14.52 -7.38
N GLU A 77 -23.61 15.64 -6.67
CA GLU A 77 -22.90 16.83 -7.16
C GLU A 77 -21.42 16.54 -7.40
N LYS A 78 -20.75 15.82 -6.48
CA LYS A 78 -19.35 15.42 -6.66
C LYS A 78 -19.18 14.46 -7.84
N TRP A 79 -20.13 13.54 -8.03
CA TRP A 79 -20.14 12.66 -9.20
C TRP A 79 -20.29 13.43 -10.51
N LYS A 80 -21.20 14.41 -10.56
CA LYS A 80 -21.37 15.30 -11.72
C LYS A 80 -20.13 16.13 -12.00
N ASN A 81 -19.40 16.56 -10.98
CA ASN A 81 -18.14 17.27 -11.17
C ASN A 81 -17.07 16.39 -11.82
N ILE A 82 -16.97 15.11 -11.45
CA ILE A 82 -16.03 14.17 -12.08
C ILE A 82 -16.40 13.96 -13.55
N ASP A 83 -17.69 13.73 -13.85
CA ASP A 83 -18.20 13.64 -15.23
C ASP A 83 -17.83 14.87 -16.05
N LYS A 84 -18.10 16.06 -15.51
CA LYS A 84 -17.72 17.32 -16.14
C LYS A 84 -16.22 17.41 -16.41
N ASP A 85 -15.38 17.08 -15.43
CA ASP A 85 -13.91 17.10 -15.59
C ASP A 85 -13.45 16.12 -16.70
N PHE A 86 -14.06 14.94 -16.80
CA PHE A 86 -13.77 13.98 -17.87
C PHE A 86 -14.19 14.50 -19.24
N ASN A 87 -15.38 15.09 -19.33
CA ASN A 87 -15.86 15.65 -20.58
C ASN A 87 -14.98 16.82 -21.05
N GLU A 88 -14.61 17.75 -20.17
CA GLU A 88 -13.82 18.93 -20.52
C GLU A 88 -12.37 18.59 -20.90
N LYS A 89 -11.73 17.63 -20.23
CA LYS A 89 -10.30 17.30 -20.45
C LYS A 89 -10.09 16.22 -21.49
N TRP A 90 -10.98 15.24 -21.53
CA TRP A 90 -10.79 14.00 -22.28
C TRP A 90 -11.87 13.79 -23.35
N ASN A 91 -12.83 14.71 -23.48
CA ASN A 91 -13.98 14.58 -24.38
C ASN A 91 -14.72 13.25 -24.20
N TYR A 92 -14.84 12.81 -22.94
CA TYR A 92 -15.38 11.51 -22.57
C TYR A 92 -16.57 11.70 -21.60
N PRO A 93 -17.78 11.96 -22.14
CA PRO A 93 -18.96 12.26 -21.33
C PRO A 93 -19.49 11.04 -20.59
N PHE A 94 -20.21 11.28 -19.49
CA PHE A 94 -20.79 10.30 -18.57
C PHE A 94 -19.76 9.40 -17.86
N CYS A 95 -18.50 9.84 -17.80
CA CYS A 95 -17.43 9.09 -17.17
C CYS A 95 -17.18 9.56 -15.75
N VAL A 96 -17.29 8.65 -14.79
CA VAL A 96 -17.14 8.94 -13.37
C VAL A 96 -15.85 8.38 -12.77
N GLY A 97 -14.98 7.82 -13.62
CA GLY A 97 -13.70 7.27 -13.21
C GLY A 97 -13.13 6.31 -14.25
N ALA A 98 -11.81 6.19 -14.28
CA ALA A 98 -11.10 5.21 -15.09
C ALA A 98 -10.52 4.13 -14.19
N LEU A 99 -10.88 2.87 -14.45
CA LEU A 99 -10.41 1.70 -13.70
C LEU A 99 -9.36 0.95 -14.52
N ASP A 100 -8.19 0.72 -13.94
CA ASP A 100 -7.16 -0.12 -14.54
C ASP A 100 -6.51 -1.06 -13.51
N GLY A 101 -5.93 -2.16 -14.03
CA GLY A 101 -5.33 -3.22 -13.25
C GLY A 101 -3.85 -3.46 -13.61
N LYS A 102 -3.00 -3.56 -12.60
CA LYS A 102 -1.59 -3.95 -12.75
C LYS A 102 -1.31 -5.30 -12.12
N HIS A 103 -0.71 -6.20 -12.89
CA HIS A 103 -0.15 -7.44 -12.35
C HIS A 103 1.16 -7.14 -11.61
N VAL A 104 1.12 -7.20 -10.29
CA VAL A 104 2.32 -7.12 -9.43
C VAL A 104 2.91 -8.52 -9.32
N ARG A 105 4.12 -8.69 -9.83
CA ARG A 105 4.81 -9.99 -9.83
C ARG A 105 5.10 -10.42 -8.39
N ILE A 106 4.83 -11.68 -8.10
CA ILE A 106 5.11 -12.30 -6.79
C ILE A 106 5.89 -13.60 -6.99
N LYS A 107 6.55 -14.06 -5.93
CA LYS A 107 6.99 -15.45 -5.85
C LYS A 107 5.75 -16.32 -5.62
N ASN A 108 5.66 -17.46 -6.30
CA ASN A 108 4.57 -18.41 -6.08
C ASN A 108 4.49 -18.78 -4.58
N PRO A 109 3.36 -18.52 -3.90
CA PRO A 109 3.20 -18.93 -2.52
C PRO A 109 3.24 -20.46 -2.41
N LYS A 110 3.68 -20.96 -1.24
CA LYS A 110 3.72 -22.40 -1.00
C LYS A 110 2.31 -22.98 -1.15
N CYS A 111 2.20 -24.10 -1.87
CA CYS A 111 0.94 -24.82 -2.09
C CYS A 111 -0.17 -24.05 -2.83
N ALA A 112 0.13 -22.92 -3.48
CA ALA A 112 -0.88 -22.14 -4.20
C ALA A 112 -1.20 -22.64 -5.61
N GLY A 113 -0.43 -23.60 -6.13
CA GLY A 113 -0.65 -24.16 -7.47
C GLY A 113 -0.66 -23.06 -8.55
N PRO A 114 -1.60 -23.10 -9.53
CA PRO A 114 -1.72 -22.10 -10.59
C PRO A 114 -2.54 -20.87 -10.18
N LEU A 115 -3.01 -20.75 -8.94
CA LEU A 115 -3.93 -19.68 -8.50
C LEU A 115 -3.43 -18.26 -8.83
N TYR A 116 -2.12 -18.04 -8.71
CA TYR A 116 -1.50 -16.75 -9.00
C TYR A 116 -0.87 -16.68 -10.39
N PHE A 117 -0.93 -17.75 -11.19
CA PHE A 117 -0.29 -17.81 -12.50
C PHE A 117 -1.17 -17.10 -13.54
N ASN A 118 -0.63 -16.05 -14.15
CA ASN A 118 -1.38 -15.23 -15.10
C ASN A 118 -1.11 -15.62 -16.57
N TYR A 119 -1.90 -15.07 -17.50
CA TYR A 119 -1.74 -15.29 -18.94
C TYR A 119 -0.39 -14.81 -19.51
N LYS A 120 0.30 -13.90 -18.81
CA LYS A 120 1.65 -13.42 -19.17
C LYS A 120 2.76 -14.38 -18.71
N LYS A 121 2.40 -15.59 -18.28
CA LYS A 121 3.31 -16.68 -17.90
C LYS A 121 4.17 -16.37 -16.67
N PHE A 122 3.63 -15.64 -15.68
CA PHE A 122 4.28 -15.44 -14.38
C PHE A 122 3.28 -15.39 -13.23
N TYR A 123 3.77 -15.55 -11.98
CA TYR A 123 2.93 -15.44 -10.79
C TYR A 123 2.72 -13.98 -10.36
N SER A 124 1.48 -13.57 -10.11
CA SER A 124 1.14 -12.19 -9.78
C SER A 124 -0.11 -12.05 -8.93
N ILE A 125 -0.21 -10.93 -8.23
CA ILE A 125 -1.49 -10.39 -7.71
C ILE A 125 -1.93 -9.22 -8.59
N VAL A 126 -3.24 -9.04 -8.75
CA VAL A 126 -3.79 -7.88 -9.46
C VAL A 126 -3.98 -6.73 -8.47
N LEU A 127 -3.38 -5.58 -8.78
CA LEU A 127 -3.66 -4.31 -8.13
C LEU A 127 -4.63 -3.52 -9.01
N LEU A 128 -5.84 -3.24 -8.52
CA LEU A 128 -6.81 -2.39 -9.20
C LEU A 128 -6.74 -0.98 -8.64
N ALA A 129 -6.86 0.03 -9.49
CA ALA A 129 -6.97 1.42 -9.07
C ALA A 129 -7.98 2.17 -9.94
N LEU A 130 -8.82 2.95 -9.28
CA LEU A 130 -9.78 3.86 -9.89
C LEU A 130 -9.20 5.28 -9.80
N VAL A 131 -9.25 6.05 -10.89
CA VAL A 131 -8.77 7.43 -10.91
C VAL A 131 -9.78 8.38 -11.52
N ASP A 132 -9.75 9.64 -11.07
CA ASP A 132 -10.49 10.73 -11.70
C ASP A 132 -9.77 11.28 -12.96
N ALA A 133 -10.41 12.25 -13.63
CA ALA A 133 -9.85 12.91 -14.82
C ALA A 133 -8.54 13.67 -14.55
N ASN A 134 -8.14 13.84 -13.29
CA ASN A 134 -6.95 14.53 -12.83
C ASN A 134 -5.85 13.57 -12.35
N TYR A 135 -6.00 12.27 -12.61
CA TYR A 135 -5.08 11.22 -12.16
C TYR A 135 -4.99 11.09 -10.63
N ARG A 136 -6.07 11.43 -9.92
CA ARG A 136 -6.17 11.28 -8.45
C ARG A 136 -6.96 10.01 -8.12
N PHE A 137 -6.48 9.28 -7.12
CA PHE A 137 -7.12 8.07 -6.55
C PHE A 137 -8.18 8.43 -5.50
#